data_AF-A0A379WBP4-F1
#
_entry.id   AF-A0A379WBP4-F1
#
_cell.length_a   1.000
_cell.length_b   1.000
_cell.length_c   1.000
_cell.angle_alpha   90.00
_cell.angle_beta   90.00
_cell.angle_gamma   90.00
#
_symmetry.space_group_name_H-M   'P 1'
#
loop_
_entity.id
_entity.type
_entity.pdbx_description
1 polymer ?
#
loop_
_entity_poly.entity_id
_entity_poly.type
_entity_poly.pdbx_seq_one_letter_code
_entity_poly.pdbx_strand_id
1 'polypeptide(L)'
;MKIFFLLPGHLSVSDLDSQISVSLKIAAGIPATRNIPGNLPKLLQIIAAHNEVDYILYDLSPNVGGLNEVMLMSSDYFIVPTAPDFFCWQAVSSLSTNILKWYREIRNFKEQNESHASAARSIGNSPKFLGTIQQRYRPRNGSPAKSFEKWIDNISQAVDKILVPQLLELNCVMPRESVQEALAKTDSDLSAYNLAQISDFNSLIAISQRLSTPVFSLTNQQIAEAGQFGHALNTMRESRDQFAYQFEKLADRVLILTE
;
A
#
# COMPACT_ATOMS: atom_id res chain seq x y z
N MET A 1 -11.99 -20.62 8.39
CA MET A 1 -11.91 -20.47 6.92
C MET A 1 -11.67 -19.00 6.66
N LYS A 2 -10.54 -18.59 6.05
CA LYS A 2 -10.32 -17.17 5.70
C LYS A 2 -11.20 -16.86 4.48
N ILE A 3 -12.22 -16.03 4.65
CA ILE A 3 -13.12 -15.64 3.56
C ILE A 3 -12.52 -14.40 2.91
N PHE A 4 -12.20 -14.50 1.62
CA PHE A 4 -11.71 -13.38 0.83
C PHE A 4 -12.83 -12.90 -0.09
N PHE A 5 -13.23 -11.64 0.07
CA PHE A 5 -14.15 -10.97 -0.84
C PHE A 5 -13.35 -10.10 -1.80
N LEU A 6 -13.63 -10.22 -3.10
CA LEU A 6 -13.07 -9.35 -4.13
C LEU A 6 -14.18 -8.50 -4.72
N LEU A 7 -14.07 -7.18 -4.57
CA LEU A 7 -14.89 -6.24 -5.32
C LEU A 7 -14.14 -5.88 -6.62
N PRO A 8 -14.58 -6.37 -7.78
CA PRO A 8 -13.88 -6.10 -9.03
C PRO A 8 -13.96 -4.61 -9.39
N GLY A 9 -12.82 -4.02 -9.73
CA GLY A 9 -12.75 -2.66 -10.25
C GLY A 9 -13.25 -2.55 -11.69
N HIS A 10 -13.42 -1.32 -12.16
CA HIS A 10 -13.76 -1.00 -13.54
C HIS A 10 -13.02 0.26 -13.99
N LEU A 11 -12.65 0.35 -15.29
CA LEU A 11 -11.91 1.51 -15.81
C LEU A 11 -12.66 2.83 -15.57
N SER A 12 -13.99 2.83 -15.73
CA SER A 12 -14.85 4.02 -15.48
C SER A 12 -14.82 4.54 -14.05
N VAL A 13 -14.23 3.82 -13.08
CA VAL A 13 -13.98 4.39 -11.74
C VAL A 13 -13.05 5.60 -11.82
N SER A 14 -12.19 5.70 -12.85
CA SER A 14 -11.37 6.89 -13.08
C SER A 14 -12.17 8.16 -13.31
N ASP A 15 -13.41 8.05 -13.79
CA ASP A 15 -14.27 9.22 -14.06
C ASP A 15 -14.67 9.94 -12.76
N LEU A 16 -14.67 9.22 -11.63
CA LEU A 16 -14.92 9.78 -10.31
C LEU A 16 -13.80 10.69 -9.83
N ASP A 17 -12.56 10.50 -10.31
CA ASP A 17 -11.39 11.23 -9.83
C ASP A 17 -11.57 12.74 -9.99
N SER A 18 -11.93 13.17 -11.21
CA SER A 18 -12.20 14.58 -11.52
C SER A 18 -13.38 15.14 -10.72
N GLN A 19 -14.44 14.35 -10.54
CA GLN A 19 -15.64 14.76 -9.82
C GLN A 19 -15.34 14.97 -8.33
N ILE A 20 -14.56 14.07 -7.73
CA ILE A 20 -14.13 14.16 -6.33
C ILE A 20 -13.21 15.38 -6.16
N SER A 21 -12.19 15.54 -7.01
CA SER A 21 -11.26 16.67 -6.94
C SER A 21 -11.96 18.02 -7.05
N VAL A 22 -12.95 18.16 -7.93
CA VAL A 22 -13.75 19.38 -8.05
C VAL A 22 -14.63 19.57 -6.82
N SER A 23 -15.32 18.52 -6.39
CA SER A 23 -16.25 18.55 -5.26
C SER A 23 -15.56 18.97 -3.96
N LEU A 24 -14.35 18.47 -3.69
CA LEU A 24 -13.55 18.86 -2.52
C LEU A 24 -13.34 20.38 -2.42
N LYS A 25 -13.23 21.07 -3.56
CA LYS A 25 -12.97 22.52 -3.62
C LYS A 25 -14.23 23.37 -3.52
N ILE A 26 -15.35 22.89 -4.05
CA ILE A 26 -16.60 23.67 -4.16
C ILE A 26 -17.67 23.31 -3.12
N ALA A 27 -17.46 22.23 -2.34
CA ALA A 27 -18.44 21.70 -1.39
C ALA A 27 -18.96 22.73 -0.38
N ALA A 28 -18.14 23.71 0.01
CA ALA A 28 -18.59 24.80 0.88
C ALA A 28 -19.73 25.61 0.26
N GLY A 29 -19.56 26.02 -1.00
CA GLY A 29 -20.49 26.89 -1.73
C GLY A 29 -21.62 26.16 -2.46
N ILE A 30 -21.46 24.86 -2.75
CA ILE A 30 -22.44 24.06 -3.51
C ILE A 30 -22.84 22.85 -2.67
N PRO A 31 -23.92 22.93 -1.86
CA PRO A 31 -24.33 21.85 -0.96
C PRO A 31 -24.56 20.49 -1.62
N ALA A 32 -24.98 20.47 -2.89
CA ALA A 32 -25.23 19.24 -3.63
C ALA A 32 -23.98 18.37 -3.84
N THR A 33 -22.77 18.94 -3.80
CA THR A 33 -21.51 18.21 -4.06
C THR A 33 -20.86 17.67 -2.78
N ARG A 34 -21.36 18.04 -1.60
CA ARG A 34 -20.76 17.71 -0.29
C ARG A 34 -20.65 16.21 -0.02
N ASN A 35 -21.53 15.41 -0.60
CA ASN A 35 -21.53 13.96 -0.39
C ASN A 35 -20.56 13.23 -1.32
N ILE A 36 -20.19 13.83 -2.46
CA ILE A 36 -19.40 13.15 -3.50
C ILE A 36 -18.07 12.61 -2.97
N PRO A 37 -17.24 13.39 -2.23
CA PRO A 37 -15.94 12.90 -1.77
C PRO A 37 -16.01 11.70 -0.82
N GLY A 38 -17.02 11.65 0.05
CA GLY A 38 -17.11 10.63 1.10
C GLY A 38 -18.01 9.43 0.79
N ASN A 39 -18.80 9.49 -0.29
CA ASN A 39 -19.77 8.46 -0.63
C ASN A 39 -19.10 7.10 -0.94
N LEU A 40 -18.00 7.10 -1.68
CA LEU A 40 -17.33 5.85 -2.03
C LEU A 40 -16.70 5.17 -0.81
N PRO A 41 -15.86 5.84 0.02
CA PRO A 41 -15.38 5.25 1.27
C PRO A 41 -16.52 4.75 2.18
N LYS A 42 -17.60 5.53 2.28
CA LYS A 42 -18.77 5.16 3.09
C LYS A 42 -19.45 3.89 2.59
N LEU A 43 -19.65 3.78 1.27
CA LEU A 43 -20.25 2.61 0.66
C LEU A 43 -19.40 1.36 0.93
N LEU A 44 -18.08 1.47 0.81
CA LEU A 44 -17.15 0.37 1.06
C LEU A 44 -17.17 -0.06 2.53
N GLN A 45 -17.22 0.90 3.47
CA GLN A 45 -17.40 0.62 4.90
C GLN A 45 -18.73 -0.10 5.20
N ILE A 46 -19.83 0.29 4.54
CA ILE A 46 -21.13 -0.37 4.71
C ILE A 46 -21.10 -1.81 4.18
N ILE A 47 -20.48 -2.02 3.00
CA ILE A 47 -20.33 -3.37 2.43
C ILE A 47 -19.48 -4.23 3.36
N ALA A 48 -18.36 -3.71 3.87
CA ALA A 48 -17.50 -4.42 4.81
C ALA A 48 -18.25 -4.80 6.09
N ALA A 49 -18.97 -3.85 6.70
CA ALA A 49 -19.75 -4.09 7.92
C ALA A 49 -20.85 -5.15 7.70
N HIS A 50 -21.54 -5.12 6.55
CA HIS A 50 -22.57 -6.11 6.22
C HIS A 50 -21.99 -7.53 6.04
N ASN A 51 -20.75 -7.64 5.57
CA ASN A 51 -20.09 -8.93 5.30
C ASN A 51 -19.12 -9.34 6.42
N GLU A 52 -19.14 -8.65 7.57
CA GLU A 52 -18.25 -8.91 8.72
C GLU A 52 -16.77 -8.96 8.32
N VAL A 53 -16.35 -8.02 7.47
CA VAL A 53 -14.97 -7.94 6.97
C VAL A 53 -14.09 -7.21 7.97
N ASP A 54 -13.04 -7.89 8.45
CA ASP A 54 -12.07 -7.33 9.41
C ASP A 54 -11.12 -6.30 8.76
N TYR A 55 -10.72 -6.55 7.51
CA TYR A 55 -9.75 -5.72 6.79
C TYR A 55 -10.22 -5.39 5.37
N ILE A 56 -10.12 -4.12 5.00
CA ILE A 56 -10.32 -3.66 3.62
C ILE A 56 -8.97 -3.24 3.05
N LEU A 57 -8.56 -3.86 1.95
CA LEU A 57 -7.35 -3.48 1.22
C LEU A 57 -7.73 -2.66 -0.01
N TYR A 58 -7.26 -1.41 -0.08
CA TYR A 58 -7.39 -0.57 -1.26
C TYR A 58 -6.14 -0.67 -2.12
N ASP A 59 -6.26 -1.24 -3.32
CA ASP A 59 -5.23 -1.19 -4.36
C ASP A 59 -5.42 0.07 -5.20
N LEU A 60 -4.54 1.05 -5.00
CA LEU A 60 -4.66 2.37 -5.61
C LEU A 60 -3.79 2.49 -6.87
N SER A 61 -4.29 3.24 -7.84
CA SER A 61 -3.52 3.54 -9.05
C SER A 61 -2.31 4.43 -8.72
N PRO A 62 -1.29 4.55 -9.59
CA PRO A 62 -0.11 5.37 -9.32
C PRO A 62 -0.37 6.89 -9.45
N ASN A 63 -1.60 7.32 -9.76
CA ASN A 63 -1.91 8.72 -9.98
C ASN A 63 -2.01 9.53 -8.67
N VAL A 64 -1.92 10.85 -8.80
CA VAL A 64 -2.16 11.81 -7.71
C VAL A 64 -3.45 12.54 -8.04
N GLY A 65 -4.57 11.98 -7.60
CA GLY A 65 -5.93 12.45 -7.93
C GLY A 65 -6.87 12.43 -6.73
N GLY A 66 -8.06 13.01 -6.90
CA GLY A 66 -9.07 13.12 -5.85
C GLY A 66 -9.57 11.77 -5.34
N LEU A 67 -9.63 10.74 -6.19
CA LEU A 67 -10.00 9.40 -5.78
C LEU A 67 -8.95 8.81 -4.83
N ASN A 68 -7.68 8.84 -5.21
CA ASN A 68 -6.59 8.36 -4.36
C ASN A 68 -6.48 9.15 -3.06
N GLU A 69 -6.71 10.47 -3.11
CA GLU A 69 -6.79 11.35 -1.94
C GLU A 69 -7.84 10.88 -0.95
N VAL A 70 -9.11 10.74 -1.38
CA VAL A 70 -10.18 10.36 -0.45
C VAL A 70 -10.02 8.93 0.04
N MET A 71 -9.56 8.00 -0.81
CA MET A 71 -9.36 6.62 -0.41
C MET A 71 -8.25 6.52 0.64
N LEU A 72 -7.08 7.11 0.40
CA LEU A 72 -5.97 7.11 1.34
C LEU A 72 -6.34 7.82 2.65
N MET A 73 -6.98 9.00 2.57
CA MET A 73 -7.39 9.74 3.78
C MET A 73 -8.56 9.09 4.52
N SER A 74 -9.28 8.16 3.89
CA SER A 74 -10.31 7.36 4.55
C SER A 74 -9.77 6.10 5.23
N SER A 75 -8.53 5.70 4.94
CA SER A 75 -7.90 4.52 5.54
C SER A 75 -7.42 4.78 6.97
N ASP A 76 -7.37 3.71 7.76
CA ASP A 76 -6.72 3.72 9.08
C ASP A 76 -5.19 3.62 8.95
N TYR A 77 -4.72 2.86 7.96
CA TYR A 77 -3.31 2.57 7.73
C TYR A 77 -2.95 2.64 6.25
N PHE A 78 -1.69 2.87 5.95
CA PHE A 78 -1.17 2.73 4.59
C PHE A 78 0.28 2.24 4.54
N ILE A 79 0.59 1.54 3.44
CA ILE A 79 1.91 1.02 3.11
C ILE A 79 2.28 1.54 1.72
N VAL A 80 3.55 1.87 1.52
CA VAL A 80 4.04 2.40 0.24
C VAL A 80 4.94 1.35 -0.43
N PRO A 81 4.53 0.74 -1.56
CA PRO A 81 5.42 -0.11 -2.34
C PRO A 81 6.50 0.75 -3.01
N THR A 82 7.74 0.29 -2.98
CA THR A 82 8.90 0.98 -3.56
C THR A 82 9.73 0.05 -4.43
N ALA A 83 10.41 0.61 -5.42
CA ALA A 83 11.41 -0.08 -6.23
C ALA A 83 12.77 0.59 -6.06
N PRO A 84 13.89 -0.16 -6.11
CA PRO A 84 15.24 0.38 -5.87
C PRO A 84 15.77 1.13 -7.10
N ASP A 85 15.14 2.27 -7.42
CA ASP A 85 15.51 3.13 -8.53
C ASP A 85 15.39 4.62 -8.19
N PHE A 86 15.89 5.47 -9.11
CA PHE A 86 15.89 6.93 -8.97
C PHE A 86 14.49 7.53 -8.93
N PHE A 87 13.55 7.00 -9.71
CA PHE A 87 12.19 7.54 -9.80
C PHE A 87 11.43 7.31 -8.50
N CYS A 88 11.58 6.14 -7.90
CA CYS A 88 10.99 5.82 -6.61
C CYS A 88 11.62 6.64 -5.48
N TRP A 89 12.93 6.88 -5.52
CA TRP A 89 13.59 7.81 -4.59
C TRP A 89 13.02 9.23 -4.69
N GLN A 90 12.83 9.75 -5.91
CA GLN A 90 12.22 11.07 -6.12
C GLN A 90 10.74 11.09 -5.69
N ALA A 91 10.01 9.98 -5.86
CA ALA A 91 8.61 9.86 -5.51
C ALA A 91 8.34 10.01 -4.01
N VAL A 92 9.30 9.67 -3.13
CA VAL A 92 9.15 9.87 -1.67
C VAL A 92 8.87 11.33 -1.34
N SER A 93 9.63 12.26 -1.92
CA SER A 93 9.43 13.71 -1.71
C SER A 93 8.10 14.20 -2.28
N SER A 94 7.68 13.63 -3.43
CA SER A 94 6.38 13.94 -4.03
C SER A 94 5.24 13.47 -3.13
N LEU A 95 5.30 12.25 -2.62
CA LEU A 95 4.32 11.70 -1.69
C LEU A 95 4.21 12.55 -0.42
N SER A 96 5.35 12.94 0.16
CA SER A 96 5.39 13.81 1.35
C SER A 96 4.59 15.11 1.12
N THR A 97 4.86 15.77 0.00
CA THR A 97 4.19 17.02 -0.40
C THR A 97 2.68 16.81 -0.61
N ASN A 98 2.31 15.72 -1.29
CA ASN A 98 0.91 15.43 -1.62
C ASN A 98 0.10 15.04 -0.38
N ILE A 99 0.64 14.23 0.53
CA ILE A 99 -0.06 13.86 1.77
C ILE A 99 -0.34 15.10 2.63
N LEU A 100 0.63 16.01 2.77
CA LEU A 100 0.42 17.25 3.52
C LEU A 100 -0.69 18.11 2.90
N LYS A 101 -0.71 18.20 1.57
CA LYS A 101 -1.75 18.92 0.83
C LYS A 101 -3.12 18.28 1.05
N TRP A 102 -3.24 16.97 0.80
CA TRP A 102 -4.47 16.20 0.97
C TRP A 102 -5.01 16.26 2.40
N TYR A 103 -4.14 16.13 3.40
CA TYR A 103 -4.54 16.25 4.80
C TYR A 103 -5.20 17.61 5.08
N ARG A 104 -4.65 18.70 4.54
CA ARG A 104 -5.21 20.06 4.68
C ARG A 104 -6.51 20.23 3.90
N GLU A 105 -6.57 19.72 2.67
CA GLU A 105 -7.77 19.77 1.81
C GLU A 105 -8.94 19.04 2.50
N ILE A 106 -8.72 17.81 2.96
CA ILE A 106 -9.73 17.02 3.68
C ILE A 106 -10.09 17.65 5.03
N ARG A 107 -9.11 18.19 5.79
CA ARG A 107 -9.40 18.89 7.05
C ARG A 107 -10.35 20.06 6.83
N ASN A 108 -10.03 20.93 5.86
CA ASN A 108 -10.87 22.08 5.52
C ASN A 108 -12.26 21.64 5.05
N PHE A 109 -12.31 20.60 4.20
CA PHE A 109 -13.57 20.00 3.77
C PHE A 109 -14.40 19.51 4.96
N LYS A 110 -13.80 18.84 5.95
CA LYS A 110 -14.51 18.37 7.15
C LYS A 110 -15.02 19.53 8.00
N GLU A 111 -14.18 20.53 8.28
CA GLU A 111 -14.53 21.72 9.08
C GLU A 111 -15.70 22.51 8.44
N GLN A 112 -15.72 22.64 7.11
CA GLN A 112 -16.78 23.35 6.39
C GLN A 112 -18.10 22.57 6.28
N ASN A 113 -18.11 21.28 6.59
CA ASN A 113 -19.25 20.38 6.37
C ASN A 113 -19.70 19.60 7.62
N GLU A 114 -19.17 19.96 8.79
CA GLU A 114 -19.34 19.27 10.07
C GLU A 114 -20.81 19.04 10.47
N SER A 115 -21.68 20.02 10.18
CA SER A 115 -23.09 20.02 10.56
C SER A 115 -24.01 19.22 9.61
N HIS A 116 -23.55 18.80 8.42
CA HIS A 116 -24.49 18.40 7.35
C HIS A 116 -24.12 17.16 6.51
N ALA A 117 -22.94 16.54 6.66
CA ALA A 117 -22.57 15.43 5.78
C ALA A 117 -22.12 14.17 6.52
N SER A 118 -22.94 13.12 6.46
CA SER A 118 -22.55 11.77 6.89
C SER A 118 -21.38 11.20 6.07
N ALA A 119 -21.18 11.71 4.85
CA ALA A 119 -20.06 11.41 3.97
C ALA A 119 -18.76 12.09 4.41
N ALA A 120 -18.79 13.28 5.02
CA ALA A 120 -17.56 13.89 5.55
C ALA A 120 -17.00 13.08 6.74
N ARG A 121 -17.87 12.37 7.46
CA ARG A 121 -17.49 11.52 8.59
C ARG A 121 -16.85 10.18 8.18
N SER A 122 -17.05 9.71 6.94
CA SER A 122 -16.43 8.46 6.47
C SER A 122 -14.95 8.63 6.12
N ILE A 123 -14.44 9.86 6.07
CA ILE A 123 -13.02 10.16 5.83
C ILE A 123 -12.36 10.49 7.16
N GLY A 124 -11.56 9.57 7.72
CA GLY A 124 -10.87 9.76 9.00
C GLY A 124 -9.89 10.93 8.99
N ASN A 125 -9.10 11.04 7.91
CA ASN A 125 -8.03 12.01 7.70
C ASN A 125 -6.84 11.84 8.65
N SER A 126 -6.59 10.63 9.15
CA SER A 126 -5.40 10.32 9.97
C SER A 126 -4.83 8.93 9.65
N PRO A 127 -4.58 8.61 8.36
CA PRO A 127 -4.03 7.31 8.01
C PRO A 127 -2.61 7.17 8.58
N LYS A 128 -2.34 6.08 9.30
CA LYS A 128 -1.03 5.81 9.89
C LYS A 128 -0.13 5.10 8.88
N PHE A 129 1.00 5.73 8.56
CA PHE A 129 2.04 5.09 7.76
C PHE A 129 2.69 3.95 8.53
N LEU A 130 2.59 2.74 7.98
CA LEU A 130 3.23 1.55 8.55
C LEU A 130 4.68 1.40 8.06
N GLY A 131 4.94 1.76 6.81
CA GLY A 131 6.26 1.65 6.21
C GLY A 131 6.23 1.39 4.71
N THR A 132 7.39 1.03 4.19
CA THR A 132 7.62 0.70 2.78
C THR A 132 7.82 -0.79 2.56
N ILE A 133 7.50 -1.26 1.36
CA ILE A 133 7.89 -2.59 0.89
C ILE A 133 8.80 -2.40 -0.31
N GLN A 134 10.08 -2.77 -0.18
CA GLN A 134 11.03 -2.74 -1.29
C GLN A 134 10.78 -3.94 -2.20
N GLN A 135 10.55 -3.71 -3.49
CA GLN A 135 10.19 -4.74 -4.45
C GLN A 135 11.18 -4.79 -5.62
N ARG A 136 11.15 -5.90 -6.38
CA ARG A 136 11.83 -6.05 -7.68
C ARG A 136 13.35 -5.88 -7.65
N TYR A 137 14.00 -6.04 -6.50
CA TYR A 137 15.45 -6.12 -6.47
C TYR A 137 15.91 -7.51 -6.93
N ARG A 138 17.07 -7.57 -7.59
CA ARG A 138 17.71 -8.84 -7.94
C ARG A 138 18.75 -9.19 -6.89
N PRO A 139 18.57 -10.28 -6.12
CA PRO A 139 19.54 -10.69 -5.13
C PRO A 139 20.81 -11.22 -5.81
N ARG A 140 21.95 -11.06 -5.14
CA ARG A 140 23.21 -11.75 -5.39
C ARG A 140 23.64 -12.34 -4.05
N ASN A 141 23.58 -13.67 -3.92
CA ASN A 141 23.80 -14.40 -2.65
C ASN A 141 22.83 -13.99 -1.51
N GLY A 142 21.54 -13.79 -1.81
CA GLY A 142 20.51 -13.48 -0.80
C GLY A 142 20.34 -11.99 -0.48
N SER A 143 21.36 -11.16 -0.73
CA SER A 143 21.29 -9.70 -0.55
C SER A 143 21.11 -8.95 -1.87
N PRO A 144 20.53 -7.73 -1.90
CA PRO A 144 20.47 -6.91 -3.10
C PRO A 144 21.84 -6.71 -3.74
N ALA A 145 21.94 -6.71 -5.08
CA ALA A 145 23.18 -6.31 -5.73
C ALA A 145 23.57 -4.87 -5.32
N LYS A 146 24.87 -4.57 -5.21
CA LYS A 146 25.40 -3.27 -4.70
C LYS A 146 24.72 -2.01 -5.26
N SER A 147 24.33 -2.03 -6.54
CA SER A 147 23.63 -0.91 -7.18
C SER A 147 22.20 -0.73 -6.67
N PHE A 148 21.50 -1.81 -6.33
CA PHE A 148 20.18 -1.78 -5.72
C PHE A 148 20.25 -1.42 -4.25
N GLU A 149 21.25 -1.92 -3.53
CA GLU A 149 21.50 -1.60 -2.11
C GLU A 149 21.60 -0.08 -1.91
N LYS A 150 22.39 0.61 -2.74
CA LYS A 150 22.49 2.08 -2.70
C LYS A 150 21.14 2.78 -2.86
N TRP A 151 20.27 2.29 -3.74
CA TRP A 151 18.93 2.89 -3.92
C TRP A 151 18.01 2.57 -2.76
N ILE A 152 18.07 1.35 -2.22
CA ILE A 152 17.32 0.96 -1.01
C ILE A 152 17.70 1.88 0.15
N ASP A 153 18.99 2.13 0.35
CA ASP A 153 19.49 3.03 1.39
C ASP A 153 19.03 4.47 1.15
N ASN A 154 19.13 4.96 -0.08
CA ASN A 154 18.68 6.31 -0.44
C ASN A 154 17.17 6.49 -0.20
N ILE A 155 16.35 5.50 -0.56
CA ILE A 155 14.90 5.52 -0.35
C ILE A 155 14.60 5.47 1.15
N SER A 156 15.25 4.58 1.89
CA SER A 156 15.06 4.46 3.36
C SER A 156 15.44 5.77 4.06
N GLN A 157 16.54 6.40 3.65
CA GLN A 157 16.93 7.72 4.16
C GLN A 157 15.95 8.82 3.77
N ALA A 158 15.39 8.79 2.56
CA ALA A 158 14.37 9.75 2.15
C ALA A 158 13.09 9.58 2.98
N VAL A 159 12.68 8.35 3.26
CA VAL A 159 11.54 8.07 4.15
C VAL A 159 11.80 8.65 5.53
N ASP A 160 12.96 8.38 6.12
CA ASP A 160 13.29 8.82 7.48
C ASP A 160 13.53 10.32 7.63
N LYS A 161 14.10 10.97 6.60
CA LYS A 161 14.47 12.39 6.67
C LYS A 161 13.43 13.33 6.06
N ILE A 162 12.52 12.82 5.24
CA ILE A 162 11.56 13.65 4.48
C ILE A 162 10.11 13.26 4.79
N LEU A 163 9.75 11.97 4.63
CA LEU A 163 8.36 11.53 4.77
C LEU A 163 7.93 11.45 6.24
N VAL A 164 8.65 10.68 7.04
CA VAL A 164 8.32 10.44 8.45
C VAL A 164 8.21 11.74 9.27
N PRO A 165 9.12 12.73 9.15
CA PRO A 165 8.99 13.98 9.89
C PRO A 165 7.69 14.73 9.57
N GLN A 166 7.29 14.79 8.30
CA GLN A 166 6.03 15.45 7.92
C GLN A 166 4.82 14.69 8.45
N LEU A 167 4.84 13.36 8.39
CA LEU A 167 3.76 12.54 8.93
C LEU A 167 3.68 12.63 10.47
N LEU A 168 4.80 12.78 11.17
CA LEU A 168 4.82 13.02 12.62
C LEU A 168 4.08 14.29 13.00
N GLU A 169 4.30 15.40 12.27
CA GLU A 169 3.57 16.67 12.49
C GLU A 169 2.05 16.51 12.34
N LEU A 170 1.61 15.60 11.47
CA LEU A 170 0.20 15.31 11.21
C LEU A 170 -0.36 14.20 12.11
N ASN A 171 0.46 13.57 12.95
CA ASN A 171 0.12 12.34 13.65
C ASN A 171 -0.39 11.25 12.67
N CYS A 172 0.27 11.07 11.52
CA CYS A 172 -0.08 10.13 10.44
C CYS A 172 1.01 9.06 10.24
N VAL A 173 1.71 8.68 11.29
CA VAL A 173 2.76 7.64 11.26
C VAL A 173 2.63 6.71 12.45
N MET A 174 2.87 5.42 12.22
CA MET A 174 2.97 4.44 13.29
C MET A 174 4.23 4.73 14.13
N PRO A 175 4.19 4.66 15.47
CA PRO A 175 5.38 4.88 16.29
C PRO A 175 6.53 3.96 15.86
N ARG A 176 7.72 4.55 15.69
CA ARG A 176 8.92 3.84 15.24
C ARG A 176 9.21 2.59 16.08
N GLU A 177 9.05 2.69 17.39
CA GLU A 177 9.27 1.59 18.33
C GLU A 177 8.31 0.42 18.06
N SER A 178 7.03 0.70 17.84
CA SER A 178 6.03 -0.31 17.49
C SER A 178 6.38 -1.01 16.16
N VAL A 179 6.80 -0.25 15.14
CA VAL A 179 7.25 -0.84 13.86
C VAL A 179 8.49 -1.71 14.05
N GLN A 180 9.46 -1.25 14.84
CA GLN A 180 10.67 -2.02 15.12
C GLN A 180 10.39 -3.30 15.93
N GLU A 181 9.46 -3.24 16.88
CA GLU A 181 9.03 -4.40 17.67
C GLU A 181 8.33 -5.44 16.79
N ALA A 182 7.45 -5.02 15.87
CA ALA A 182 6.80 -5.92 14.93
C ALA A 182 7.82 -6.61 14.01
N LEU A 183 8.85 -5.89 13.55
CA LEU A 183 9.94 -6.47 12.76
C LEU A 183 10.73 -7.51 13.57
N ALA A 184 11.07 -7.21 14.82
CA ALA A 184 11.78 -8.14 15.70
C ALA A 184 10.94 -9.41 16.01
N LYS A 185 9.63 -9.25 16.28
CA LYS A 185 8.69 -10.35 16.52
C LYS A 185 8.49 -11.29 15.32
N THR A 186 8.93 -10.86 14.14
CA THR A 186 8.78 -11.60 12.88
C THR A 186 10.14 -11.87 12.22
N ASP A 187 11.16 -12.04 13.06
CA ASP A 187 12.52 -12.48 12.69
C ASP A 187 13.16 -11.63 11.59
N SER A 188 13.02 -10.31 11.65
CA SER A 188 13.59 -9.38 10.67
C SER A 188 14.51 -8.35 11.31
N ASP A 189 15.72 -8.26 10.77
CA ASP A 189 16.75 -7.27 11.13
C ASP A 189 16.60 -5.94 10.36
N LEU A 190 15.52 -5.76 9.58
CA LEU A 190 15.25 -4.50 8.90
C LEU A 190 15.03 -3.36 9.92
N SER A 191 15.39 -2.15 9.51
CA SER A 191 15.08 -0.94 10.27
C SER A 191 13.59 -0.60 10.14
N ALA A 192 13.03 0.03 11.17
CA ALA A 192 11.68 0.58 11.16
C ALA A 192 11.34 1.31 9.84
N TYR A 193 10.08 1.15 9.42
CA TYR A 193 9.51 1.63 8.15
C TYR A 193 10.04 0.94 6.87
N ASN A 194 10.86 -0.11 7.00
CA ASN A 194 11.12 -1.06 5.93
C ASN A 194 10.48 -2.40 6.31
N LEU A 195 9.25 -2.63 5.84
CA LEU A 195 8.41 -3.75 6.27
C LEU A 195 8.80 -5.08 5.63
N ALA A 196 9.34 -5.04 4.41
CA ALA A 196 9.82 -6.22 3.70
C ALA A 196 10.69 -5.82 2.50
N GLN A 197 11.59 -6.73 2.14
CA GLN A 197 12.31 -6.69 0.87
C GLN A 197 11.92 -7.93 0.06
N ILE A 198 11.20 -7.71 -1.04
CA ILE A 198 10.69 -8.76 -1.92
C ILE A 198 11.47 -8.75 -3.23
N SER A 199 12.22 -9.82 -3.48
CA SER A 199 12.99 -10.00 -4.71
C SER A 199 12.09 -10.16 -5.94
N ASP A 200 12.62 -9.88 -7.12
CA ASP A 200 11.91 -10.13 -8.38
C ASP A 200 11.57 -11.63 -8.59
N PHE A 201 10.36 -11.91 -9.06
CA PHE A 201 9.83 -13.26 -9.27
C PHE A 201 10.24 -13.87 -10.63
N ASN A 202 10.97 -13.13 -11.48
CA ASN A 202 11.32 -13.51 -12.84
C ASN A 202 10.10 -14.08 -13.58
N SER A 203 10.21 -15.28 -14.17
CA SER A 203 9.12 -15.91 -14.93
C SER A 203 7.98 -16.48 -14.08
N LEU A 204 8.12 -16.57 -12.74
CA LEU A 204 7.05 -17.09 -11.88
C LEU A 204 5.78 -16.22 -11.96
N ILE A 205 5.92 -14.90 -12.13
CA ILE A 205 4.76 -14.01 -12.25
C ILE A 205 3.95 -14.31 -13.51
N ALA A 206 4.61 -14.62 -14.63
CA ALA A 206 3.94 -14.98 -15.87
C ALA A 206 3.20 -16.32 -15.76
N ILE A 207 3.79 -17.30 -15.05
CA ILE A 207 3.15 -18.59 -14.77
C ILE A 207 1.93 -18.38 -13.86
N SER A 208 2.08 -17.58 -12.80
CA SER A 208 1.02 -17.22 -11.85
C SER A 208 -0.19 -16.59 -12.55
N GLN A 209 0.04 -15.60 -13.42
CA GLN A 209 -1.03 -14.94 -14.19
C GLN A 209 -1.75 -15.92 -15.13
N ARG A 210 -1.01 -16.74 -15.88
CA ARG A 210 -1.58 -17.72 -16.81
C ARG A 210 -2.46 -18.76 -16.11
N LEU A 211 -2.08 -19.18 -14.90
CA LEU A 211 -2.78 -20.20 -14.13
C LEU A 211 -3.75 -19.61 -13.10
N SER A 212 -3.86 -18.29 -13.01
CA SER A 212 -4.64 -17.58 -11.99
C SER A 212 -4.35 -18.09 -10.57
N THR A 213 -3.08 -18.40 -10.30
CA THR A 213 -2.62 -18.98 -9.03
C THR A 213 -1.60 -18.04 -8.41
N PRO A 214 -1.71 -17.62 -7.13
CA PRO A 214 -0.71 -16.78 -6.47
C PRO A 214 0.69 -17.40 -6.58
N VAL A 215 1.74 -16.57 -6.73
CA VAL A 215 3.11 -17.05 -6.96
C VAL A 215 3.52 -18.07 -5.90
N PHE A 216 3.30 -17.78 -4.61
CA PHE A 216 3.61 -18.67 -3.50
C PHE A 216 2.81 -19.99 -3.49
N SER A 217 1.71 -20.08 -4.23
CA SER A 217 0.85 -21.28 -4.33
C SER A 217 1.14 -22.13 -5.57
N LEU A 218 2.05 -21.70 -6.45
CA LEU A 218 2.41 -22.48 -7.64
C LEU A 218 3.04 -23.81 -7.26
N THR A 219 2.48 -24.92 -7.75
CA THR A 219 3.00 -26.27 -7.46
C THR A 219 4.30 -26.55 -8.22
N ASN A 220 5.09 -27.49 -7.72
CA ASN A 220 6.31 -27.94 -8.39
C ASN A 220 6.06 -28.48 -9.81
N GLN A 221 4.88 -29.05 -10.04
CA GLN A 221 4.44 -29.55 -11.33
C GLN A 221 4.13 -28.39 -12.30
N GLN A 222 3.34 -27.41 -11.86
CA GLN A 222 3.00 -26.23 -12.68
C GLN A 222 4.24 -25.43 -13.12
N ILE A 223 5.26 -25.33 -12.27
CA ILE A 223 6.53 -24.67 -12.63
C ILE A 223 7.30 -25.51 -13.66
N ALA A 224 7.35 -26.84 -13.50
CA ALA A 224 8.04 -27.72 -14.45
C ALA A 224 7.36 -27.73 -15.83
N GLU A 225 6.04 -27.73 -15.88
CA GLU A 225 5.23 -27.70 -17.10
C GLU A 225 5.33 -26.36 -17.86
N ALA A 226 5.88 -25.31 -17.24
CA ALA A 226 6.15 -24.04 -17.90
C ALA A 226 7.42 -24.07 -18.80
N GLY A 227 8.01 -25.24 -19.03
CA GLY A 227 9.17 -25.42 -19.92
C GLY A 227 10.50 -25.02 -19.28
N GLN A 228 10.56 -25.00 -17.95
CA GLN A 228 11.76 -24.68 -17.19
C GLN A 228 12.45 -25.96 -16.72
N PHE A 229 13.75 -26.09 -16.96
CA PHE A 229 14.50 -27.32 -16.70
C PHE A 229 15.81 -27.05 -15.96
N GLY A 230 16.35 -28.08 -15.32
CA GLY A 230 17.66 -28.04 -14.65
C GLY A 230 17.73 -26.98 -13.54
N HIS A 231 18.83 -26.23 -13.51
CA HIS A 231 19.08 -25.21 -12.48
C HIS A 231 17.99 -24.14 -12.40
N ALA A 232 17.41 -23.72 -13.53
CA ALA A 232 16.37 -22.70 -13.55
C ALA A 232 15.11 -23.15 -12.78
N LEU A 233 14.74 -24.43 -12.89
CA LEU A 233 13.60 -24.99 -12.16
C LEU A 233 13.83 -24.97 -10.64
N ASN A 234 15.04 -25.33 -10.19
CA ASN A 234 15.39 -25.30 -8.76
C ASN A 234 15.38 -23.88 -8.21
N THR A 235 15.99 -22.93 -8.94
CA THR A 235 15.98 -21.51 -8.56
C THR A 235 14.56 -20.94 -8.48
N MET A 236 13.67 -21.33 -9.39
CA MET A 236 12.26 -20.90 -9.33
C MET A 236 11.51 -21.48 -8.13
N ARG A 237 11.78 -22.73 -7.75
CA ARG A 237 11.20 -23.33 -6.53
C ARG A 237 11.68 -22.62 -5.28
N GLU A 238 13.00 -22.40 -5.16
CA GLU A 238 13.59 -21.64 -4.05
C GLU A 238 13.04 -20.22 -3.98
N SER A 239 12.92 -19.53 -5.13
CA SER A 239 12.35 -18.18 -5.20
C SER A 239 10.88 -18.13 -4.77
N ARG A 240 10.07 -19.13 -5.16
CA ARG A 240 8.68 -19.27 -4.69
C ARG A 240 8.62 -19.43 -3.18
N ASP A 241 9.41 -20.35 -2.63
CA ASP A 241 9.37 -20.70 -1.21
C ASP A 241 9.88 -19.55 -0.34
N GLN A 242 10.92 -18.85 -0.80
CA GLN A 242 11.39 -17.60 -0.17
C GLN A 242 10.32 -16.50 -0.22
N PHE A 243 9.60 -16.35 -1.34
CA PHE A 243 8.52 -15.39 -1.40
C PHE A 243 7.38 -15.74 -0.45
N ALA A 244 6.99 -17.01 -0.35
CA ALA A 244 5.98 -17.48 0.59
C ALA A 244 6.35 -17.09 2.03
N TYR A 245 7.59 -17.37 2.44
CA TYR A 245 8.11 -17.00 3.75
C TYR A 245 8.10 -15.48 3.98
N GLN A 246 8.61 -14.68 3.05
CA GLN A 246 8.62 -13.22 3.18
C GLN A 246 7.20 -12.62 3.21
N PHE A 247 6.28 -13.18 2.44
CA PHE A 247 4.89 -12.75 2.39
C PHE A 247 4.16 -13.05 3.71
N GLU A 248 4.35 -14.25 4.28
CA GLU A 248 3.79 -14.62 5.58
C GLU A 248 4.31 -13.69 6.69
N LYS A 249 5.63 -13.48 6.76
CA LYS A 249 6.21 -12.57 7.74
C LYS A 249 5.73 -11.13 7.58
N LEU A 250 5.57 -10.65 6.34
CA LEU A 250 4.96 -9.34 6.08
C LEU A 250 3.51 -9.29 6.56
N ALA A 251 2.71 -10.32 6.30
CA ALA A 251 1.33 -10.38 6.76
C ALA A 251 1.25 -10.34 8.29
N ASP A 252 2.07 -11.14 8.99
CA ASP A 252 2.14 -11.15 10.45
C ASP A 252 2.54 -9.78 11.02
N ARG A 253 3.50 -9.09 10.38
CA ARG A 253 3.88 -7.71 10.77
C ARG A 253 2.70 -6.75 10.67
N VAL A 254 1.95 -6.83 9.57
CA VAL A 254 0.78 -5.97 9.37
C VAL A 254 -0.28 -6.25 10.42
N LEU A 255 -0.55 -7.51 10.75
CA LEU A 255 -1.49 -7.87 11.82
C LEU A 255 -1.04 -7.29 13.17
N ILE A 256 0.22 -7.51 13.57
CA ILE A 256 0.77 -6.96 14.83
C ILE A 256 0.64 -5.44 14.92
N LEU A 257 0.75 -4.73 13.79
CA LEU A 257 0.69 -3.27 13.75
C LEU A 257 -0.74 -2.71 13.70
N THR A 258 -1.75 -3.54 13.47
CA THR A 258 -3.12 -3.11 13.22
C THR A 258 -4.16 -3.74 14.16
N GLU A 259 -3.73 -4.66 15.03
CA GLU A 259 -4.49 -5.19 16.17
C GLU A 259 -4.18 -4.41 17.46
#